data_AF-A0AA95LG41-F1
#
_entry.id   AF-A0AA95LG41-F1
#
_cell.length_a   1.000
_cell.length_b   1.000
_cell.length_c   1.000
_cell.angle_alpha   90.00
_cell.angle_beta   90.00
_cell.angle_gamma   90.00
#
_symmetry.space_group_name_H-M   'P 1'
#
loop_
_entity.id
_entity.type
_entity.pdbx_description
1 polymer ?
#
loop_
_entity_poly.entity_id
_entity_poly.type
_entity_poly.pdbx_seq_one_letter_code
_entity_poly.pdbx_strand_id
1 'polypeptide(L)' 'MLALSEQVIEETVKNYVKEFDSTTNLLGVTSVRNIIYILTDLENELGFQINDSFVREIKNLTVENLIEVIPKYLK' A
#
# COMPACT_ATOMS: atom_id res chain seq x y z
N MET A 1 -9.94 -0.48 -16.87
CA MET A 1 -10.77 0.06 -15.78
C MET A 1 -10.16 -0.51 -14.52
N LEU A 2 -9.34 0.27 -13.81
CA LEU A 2 -8.69 -0.20 -12.58
C LEU A 2 -9.78 -0.53 -11.56
N ALA A 3 -9.59 -1.56 -10.74
CA ALA A 3 -10.48 -1.83 -9.63
C ALA A 3 -10.47 -0.63 -8.67
N LEU A 4 -11.59 -0.31 -8.01
CA LEU A 4 -11.68 0.84 -7.09
C LEU A 4 -10.57 0.83 -6.03
N SER A 5 -10.19 -0.37 -5.56
CA SER A 5 -9.08 -0.57 -4.62
C SER A 5 -7.72 -0.19 -5.19
N GLU A 6 -7.46 -0.43 -6.48
CA GLU A 6 -6.18 -0.09 -7.13
C GLU A 6 -5.99 1.43 -7.20
N GLN A 7 -7.06 2.16 -7.52
CA GLN A 7 -7.04 3.62 -7.57
C GLN A 7 -6.76 4.21 -6.19
N VAL A 8 -7.46 3.72 -5.16
CA VAL A 8 -7.22 4.13 -3.77
C VAL A 8 -5.77 3.89 -3.38
N ILE A 9 -5.21 2.70 -3.66
CA ILE A 9 -3.82 2.38 -3.31
C ILE A 9 -2.84 3.35 -3.96
N GLU A 10 -2.98 3.60 -5.26
CA GLU A 10 -2.10 4.54 -5.96
C GLU A 10 -2.21 5.97 -5.43
N GLU A 11 -3.43 6.45 -5.17
CA GLU A 11 -3.68 7.81 -4.69
C GLU A 11 -3.14 8.00 -3.26
N THR A 12 -3.38 7.05 -2.36
CA THR A 12 -2.82 7.10 -1.01
C THR A 12 -1.29 7.16 -1.06
N VAL A 13 -0.61 6.34 -1.87
CA VAL A 13 0.86 6.37 -1.98
C VAL A 13 1.34 7.71 -2.55
N LYS A 14 0.67 8.27 -3.56
CA LYS A 14 1.00 9.58 -4.17
C LYS A 14 0.92 10.75 -3.19
N ASN A 15 0.08 10.65 -2.16
CA ASN A 15 0.01 11.67 -1.10
C ASN A 15 1.31 11.76 -0.27
N TYR A 16 2.12 10.69 -0.24
CA TYR A 16 3.32 10.59 0.59
C TYR A 16 4.62 10.46 -0.20
N VAL A 17 4.55 10.00 -1.45
CA VAL A 17 5.72 9.76 -2.33
C VAL A 17 5.44 10.37 -3.69
N LYS A 18 6.23 11.38 -4.09
CA LYS A 18 5.98 12.16 -5.31
C LYS A 18 6.47 11.47 -6.59
N GLU A 19 7.55 10.71 -6.51
CA GLU A 19 8.20 10.08 -7.66
C GLU A 19 8.44 8.61 -7.34
N PHE A 20 7.63 7.74 -7.94
CA PHE A 20 7.77 6.28 -7.86
C PHE A 20 7.11 5.63 -9.09
N ASP A 21 7.57 4.43 -9.45
CA ASP A 21 6.86 3.51 -10.33
C ASP A 21 6.23 2.37 -9.52
N SER A 22 5.38 1.56 -10.15
CA SER A 22 4.64 0.48 -9.45
C SER A 22 5.55 -0.59 -8.83
N THR A 23 6.79 -0.72 -9.30
CA THR A 23 7.79 -1.70 -8.86
C THR A 23 8.76 -1.16 -7.82
N THR A 24 8.74 0.16 -7.58
CA THR A 24 9.64 0.84 -6.66
C THR A 24 9.36 0.39 -5.23
N ASN A 25 10.39 -0.10 -4.54
CA ASN A 25 10.27 -0.43 -3.12
C ASN A 25 10.24 0.85 -2.29
N LEU A 26 9.08 1.16 -1.72
CA LEU A 26 8.81 2.37 -0.95
C LEU A 26 9.74 2.52 0.26
N LEU A 27 10.21 1.41 0.85
CA LEU A 27 11.19 1.44 1.95
C LEU A 27 12.53 2.07 1.55
N GLY A 28 12.87 2.09 0.26
CA GLY A 28 14.11 2.67 -0.26
C GLY A 28 13.99 4.14 -0.69
N VAL A 29 12.76 4.66 -0.84
CA VAL A 29 12.51 5.99 -1.44
C VAL A 29 11.73 6.94 -0.52
N THR A 30 11.21 6.45 0.60
CA THR A 30 10.52 7.29 1.58
C THR A 30 10.83 6.88 3.02
N SER A 31 10.47 7.74 3.97
CA SER A 31 10.74 7.48 5.38
C SER A 31 9.81 6.41 5.95
N VAL A 32 10.27 5.67 6.97
CA VAL A 32 9.43 4.71 7.72
C VAL A 32 8.16 5.36 8.26
N ARG A 33 8.20 6.66 8.61
CA ARG A 33 7.01 7.42 9.01
C ARG A 33 5.96 7.46 7.90
N ASN A 34 6.38 7.76 6.67
CA ASN A 34 5.48 7.81 5.52
C ASN A 34 4.93 6.42 5.22
N ILE A 35 5.72 5.36 5.41
CA ILE A 35 5.22 3.98 5.30
C ILE A 35 4.10 3.70 6.30
N ILE A 36 4.29 4.07 7.57
CA ILE A 36 3.26 3.89 8.60
C ILE A 36 1.99 4.65 8.22
N TYR A 37 2.10 5.89 7.72
CA TYR A 37 0.94 6.68 7.30
C TYR A 37 0.23 6.08 6.09
N ILE A 38 0.96 5.68 5.05
CA ILE A 38 0.40 4.97 3.89
C ILE A 38 -0.41 3.75 4.36
N LEU A 39 0.21 2.90 5.18
CA LEU A 39 -0.43 1.67 5.65
C LEU A 39 -1.66 1.94 6.52
N THR A 40 -1.59 2.93 7.40
CA THR A 40 -2.72 3.34 8.26
C THR A 40 -3.87 3.89 7.43
N ASP A 41 -3.59 4.73 6.44
CA ASP A 41 -4.62 5.31 5.58
C ASP A 41 -5.28 4.22 4.72
N LEU A 42 -4.50 3.29 4.16
CA LEU A 42 -5.05 2.15 3.40
C LEU A 42 -5.94 1.27 4.27
N GLU A 43 -5.53 0.95 5.50
CA GLU A 43 -6.34 0.19 6.47
C GLU A 43 -7.70 0.88 6.71
N ASN A 44 -7.70 2.20 6.89
CA ASN A 44 -8.92 2.99 7.12
C ASN A 44 -9.80 3.13 5.87
N GLU A 45 -9.22 3.44 4.72
CA GLU A 45 -9.94 3.71 3.47
C GLU A 45 -10.55 2.44 2.87
N LEU A 46 -9.85 1.31 2.98
CA LEU A 46 -10.27 0.04 2.38
C LEU A 46 -10.92 -0.92 3.39
N GLY A 47 -10.89 -0.61 4.69
CA GLY A 47 -11.62 -1.36 5.71
C GLY A 47 -11.10 -2.77 5.98
N PHE A 48 -9.79 -2.98 5.88
CA PHE A 48 -9.12 -4.22 6.28
C PHE A 48 -8.27 -4.01 7.53
N GLN A 49 -7.77 -5.08 8.15
CA GLN A 49 -6.89 -4.98 9.31
C GLN A 49 -5.48 -5.43 8.97
N ILE A 50 -4.49 -4.58 9.26
CA ILE A 50 -3.08 -4.94 9.16
C ILE A 50 -2.70 -5.87 10.32
N ASN A 51 -2.20 -7.05 9.97
CA ASN A 51 -1.76 -8.07 10.93
C ASN A 51 -0.44 -8.72 10.46
N ASP A 52 0.13 -9.58 11.29
CA ASP A 52 1.40 -10.25 11.00
C ASP A 52 1.38 -11.11 9.72
N SER A 53 0.23 -11.57 9.26
CA SER A 53 0.10 -12.31 7.99
C SER A 53 0.23 -11.35 6.82
N PHE A 54 -0.51 -10.23 6.86
CA PHE A 54 -0.42 -9.19 5.85
C PHE A 54 1.02 -8.66 5.71
N VAL A 55 1.64 -8.30 6.84
CA VAL A 55 3.03 -7.77 6.87
C VAL A 55 4.03 -8.76 6.26
N ARG A 56 3.79 -10.07 6.38
CA ARG A 56 4.66 -11.10 5.79
C ARG A 56 4.52 -11.21 4.26
N GLU A 57 3.37 -10.85 3.69
CA GLU A 57 3.15 -10.85 2.24
C GLU A 57 3.71 -9.58 1.57
N ILE A 58 3.64 -8.43 2.25
CA ILE A 58 4.10 -7.13 1.72
C ILE A 58 5.59 -6.84 1.95
N LYS A 59 6.45 -7.87 2.03
CA LYS A 59 7.90 -7.69 2.28
C LYS A 59 8.58 -6.76 1.27
N ASN A 60 8.15 -6.85 0.02
CA ASN A 60 8.50 -5.87 -0.99
C ASN A 60 7.37 -4.86 -1.03
N LEU A 61 7.56 -3.74 -0.33
CA LEU A 61 6.55 -2.71 -0.21
C LEU A 61 6.50 -1.86 -1.49
N THR A 62 5.95 -2.43 -2.55
CA THR A 62 5.72 -1.77 -3.84
C THR A 62 4.22 -1.58 -4.05
N VAL A 63 3.83 -0.64 -4.90
CA VAL A 63 2.41 -0.42 -5.22
C VAL A 63 1.79 -1.64 -5.90
N GLU A 64 2.52 -2.30 -6.79
CA GLU A 64 2.08 -3.55 -7.42
C GLU A 64 1.81 -4.65 -6.37
N ASN A 65 2.70 -4.81 -5.39
CA ASN A 65 2.52 -5.80 -4.33
C ASN A 65 1.31 -5.46 -3.44
N LEU A 66 1.13 -4.18 -3.08
CA LEU A 66 -0.05 -3.73 -2.33
C LEU A 66 -1.35 -4.02 -3.10
N ILE A 67 -1.37 -3.76 -4.41
CA ILE A 67 -2.50 -4.07 -5.29
C ILE A 67 -2.80 -5.56 -5.33
N GLU A 68 -1.77 -6.42 -5.34
CA GLU A 68 -1.96 -7.87 -5.33
C GLU A 68 -2.46 -8.39 -3.98
N VAL A 69 -1.92 -7.87 -2.87
CA VAL A 69 -2.11 -8.44 -1.53
C VAL A 69 -3.38 -7.91 -0.86
N ILE A 70 -3.62 -6.59 -0.87
CA ILE A 70 -4.73 -5.97 -0.12
C ILE A 70 -6.10 -6.60 -0.44
N PRO A 71 -6.46 -6.89 -1.71
CA PRO A 71 -7.74 -7.52 -2.02
C PRO A 71 -8.01 -8.86 -1.30
N LYS A 72 -6.95 -9.59 -0.91
CA LYS A 72 -7.07 -10.86 -0.16
C LYS A 72 -7.53 -10.64 1.29
N TYR A 73 -7.45 -9.41 1.80
CA TYR A 73 -7.76 -9.01 3.17
C TYR A 73 -9.03 -8.15 3.28
N LEU A 74 -9.65 -7.81 2.16
CA LEU A 74 -10.95 -7.13 2.13
C LEU A 74 -12.06 -8.14 2.51
N LYS A 75 -13.01 -7.70 3.34
CA LYS A 75 -14.15 -8.53 3.80
C LYS A 75 -15.29 -8.53 2.79
#